data_AF-A0A357Y517-F1
#
_entry.id   AF-A0A357Y517-F1
#
_cell.length_a   1.000
_cell.length_b   1.000
_cell.length_c   1.000
_cell.angle_alpha   90.00
_cell.angle_beta   90.00
_cell.angle_gamma   90.00
#
_symmetry.space_group_name_H-M   'P 1'
#
loop_
_entity.id
_entity.type
_entity.pdbx_description
1 polymer ?
#
loop_
_entity_poly.entity_id
_entity_poly.type
_entity_poly.pdbx_seq_one_letter_code
_entity_poly.pdbx_strand_id
1 'polypeptide(L)' 'MMDIIRAHVRIRKEKNLTQADLATRTGIDQGDISRLENGSRNPTQNMLKKLADGLDMNLHLEFVPKKLDRAYFDEA' A
#
# COMPACT_ATOMS: atom_id res chain seq x y z
N MET A 1 -7.64 6.48 0.88
CA MET A 1 -7.40 5.26 0.06
C MET A 1 -6.50 5.57 -1.14
N MET A 2 -6.80 6.62 -1.91
CA MET A 2 -5.98 7.02 -3.06
C MET A 2 -4.50 7.27 -2.73
N ASP A 3 -4.17 7.74 -1.52
CA ASP A 3 -2.77 7.97 -1.10
C ASP A 3 -1.94 6.69 -1.01
N ILE A 4 -2.49 5.62 -0.44
CA ILE A 4 -1.83 4.32 -0.35
C ILE A 4 -1.61 3.74 -1.74
N ILE A 5 -2.60 3.83 -2.63
CA ILE A 5 -2.49 3.31 -4.00
C ILE A 5 -1.45 4.11 -4.80
N ARG A 6 -1.42 5.44 -4.64
CA ARG A 6 -0.39 6.28 -5.27
C ARG A 6 1.01 5.93 -4.76
N ALA A 7 1.17 5.76 -3.45
CA ALA A 7 2.44 5.34 -2.86
C ALA A 7 2.87 3.97 -3.41
N HIS A 8 1.93 3.02 -3.46
CA HIS A 8 2.14 1.70 -4.06
C HIS A 8 2.65 1.77 -5.51
N VAL A 9 1.96 2.50 -6.38
CA VAL A 9 2.35 2.66 -7.80
C VAL A 9 3.73 3.31 -7.92
N ARG A 10 4.01 4.33 -7.12
CA ARG A 10 5.28 5.03 -7.13
C ARG A 10 6.43 4.09 -6.76
N ILE A 11 6.32 3.39 -5.64
CA ILE A 11 7.34 2.45 -5.15
C ILE A 11 7.58 1.32 -6.16
N ARG A 12 6.52 0.78 -6.75
CA ARG A 12 6.65 -0.26 -7.79
C ARG A 12 7.51 0.22 -8.96
N LYS A 13 7.25 1.43 -9.44
CA LYS A 13 8.01 2.06 -10.54
C LYS A 13 9.44 2.38 -10.14
N GLU A 14 9.68 2.89 -8.93
CA GLU A 14 11.04 3.15 -8.39
C GLU A 14 11.87 1.86 -8.31
N LYS A 15 11.22 0.72 -8.03
CA LYS A 15 11.84 -0.62 -8.03
C LYS A 15 11.92 -1.26 -9.43
N ASN A 16 11.54 -0.55 -10.49
CA ASN A 16 11.51 -1.04 -11.88
C ASN A 16 10.69 -2.33 -12.09
N LEU A 17 9.65 -2.53 -11.28
CA LEU A 17 8.80 -3.71 -11.37
C LEU A 17 7.64 -3.45 -12.33
N THR A 18 7.36 -4.38 -13.23
CA THR A 18 6.06 -4.41 -13.92
C THR A 18 4.95 -4.88 -12.97
N GLN A 19 3.68 -4.73 -13.38
CA GLN A 19 2.57 -5.32 -12.62
C GLN A 19 2.65 -6.85 -12.58
N ALA A 20 3.20 -7.49 -13.63
CA ALA A 20 3.41 -8.94 -13.69
C ALA A 20 4.54 -9.40 -12.74
N ASP A 21 5.62 -8.63 -12.63
CA ASP A 21 6.68 -8.92 -11.67
C ASP A 21 6.14 -8.85 -10.24
N LEU A 22 5.36 -7.80 -9.95
CA LEU A 22 4.74 -7.65 -8.64
C LEU A 22 3.70 -8.75 -8.36
N ALA A 23 2.92 -9.16 -9.36
CA ALA A 23 2.01 -10.30 -9.25
C ALA A 23 2.75 -11.56 -8.79
N THR A 24 3.89 -11.83 -9.43
CA THR A 24 4.77 -12.97 -9.10
C THR A 24 5.29 -12.89 -7.66
N ARG A 25 5.73 -11.70 -7.23
CA ARG A 25 6.27 -11.49 -5.87
C ARG A 25 5.22 -11.58 -4.76
N THR A 26 3.97 -11.21 -5.06
CA THR A 26 2.90 -11.06 -4.06
C THR A 26 1.92 -12.25 -4.05
N GLY A 27 1.93 -13.06 -5.10
CA GLY A 27 0.90 -14.08 -5.35
C GLY A 27 -0.49 -13.48 -5.58
N ILE A 28 -0.57 -12.21 -5.98
CA ILE A 28 -1.81 -11.53 -6.39
C ILE A 28 -1.88 -11.58 -7.92
N ASP A 29 -3.08 -11.76 -8.47
CA ASP A 29 -3.28 -11.72 -9.91
C ASP A 29 -2.88 -10.36 -10.52
N GLN A 30 -2.30 -10.37 -11.73
CA GLN A 30 -1.86 -9.13 -12.37
C GLN A 30 -3.04 -8.21 -12.73
N GLY A 31 -4.18 -8.78 -13.14
CA GLY A 31 -5.40 -8.04 -13.41
C GLY A 31 -5.98 -7.42 -12.13
N ASP A 32 -5.84 -8.11 -11.00
CA ASP A 32 -6.16 -7.59 -9.67
C ASP A 32 -5.31 -6.37 -9.27
N ILE A 33 -4.00 -6.43 -9.54
CA ILE A 33 -3.08 -5.29 -9.34
C ILE A 33 -3.45 -4.14 -10.28
N SER A 34 -3.73 -4.43 -11.55
CA SER A 34 -4.15 -3.41 -12.53
C SER A 34 -5.43 -2.68 -12.10
N ARG A 35 -6.44 -3.42 -11.66
CA ARG A 35 -7.71 -2.87 -11.14
C ARG A 35 -7.54 -2.08 -9.85
N LEU A 36 -6.56 -2.45 -9.03
CA LEU A 36 -6.19 -1.70 -7.85
C LEU A 36 -5.54 -0.36 -8.25
N GLU A 37 -4.55 -0.39 -9.13
CA GLU A 37 -3.79 0.80 -9.56
C GLU A 37 -4.64 1.81 -10.33
N ASN A 38 -5.67 1.35 -11.05
CA ASN A 38 -6.60 2.20 -11.78
C ASN A 38 -7.81 2.68 -10.93
N GLY A 39 -7.88 2.30 -9.66
CA GLY A 39 -8.93 2.73 -8.73
C GLY A 39 -10.29 2.05 -8.89
N SER A 40 -10.40 1.02 -9.73
CA SER A 40 -11.64 0.23 -9.91
C SER A 40 -11.85 -0.84 -8.83
N ARG A 41 -10.87 -1.03 -7.93
CA ARG A 41 -10.95 -1.97 -6.82
C ARG A 41 -10.42 -1.37 -5.52
N ASN A 42 -11.17 -1.55 -4.44
CA ASN A 42 -10.71 -1.25 -3.08
C ASN A 42 -9.91 -2.45 -2.52
N PRO A 43 -8.69 -2.23 -2.00
CA PRO A 43 -7.90 -3.30 -1.41
C PRO A 43 -8.45 -3.71 -0.04
N THR A 44 -8.30 -4.99 0.28
CA THR A 44 -8.45 -5.48 1.66
C THR A 44 -7.15 -5.27 2.44
N GLN A 45 -7.20 -5.32 3.77
CA GLN A 45 -5.99 -5.26 4.59
C GLN A 45 -4.99 -6.37 4.23
N ASN A 46 -5.49 -7.58 3.92
CA ASN A 46 -4.63 -8.70 3.51
C ASN A 46 -3.92 -8.42 2.17
N MET A 47 -4.62 -7.82 1.21
CA MET A 47 -4.02 -7.39 -0.05
C MET A 47 -2.93 -6.34 0.21
N LEU A 48 -3.18 -5.35 1.06
CA LEU A 48 -2.18 -4.33 1.42
C LEU A 48 -0.93 -4.94 2.05
N LYS A 49 -1.07 -5.93 2.93
CA LYS A 49 0.06 -6.65 3.53
C LYS A 49 0.91 -7.35 2.47
N LYS A 50 0.28 -8.17 1.61
CA LYS A 50 0.96 -8.86 0.52
C LYS A 50 1.70 -7.90 -0.41
N LEU A 51 1.09 -6.77 -0.75
CA LEU A 51 1.72 -5.76 -1.61
C LEU A 51 2.92 -5.09 -0.93
N ALA A 52 2.86 -4.85 0.38
CA ALA A 52 3.98 -4.32 1.15
C ALA A 52 5.14 -5.32 1.16
N ASP A 53 4.86 -6.59 1.47
CA ASP A 53 5.86 -7.67 1.45
C ASP A 53 6.50 -7.82 0.05
N GLY A 54 5.68 -7.86 -1.00
CA GLY A 54 6.14 -7.97 -2.37
C GLY A 54 6.81 -6.70 -2.92
N LEU A 55 6.72 -5.57 -2.21
CA LEU A 55 7.51 -4.38 -2.49
C LEU A 55 8.73 -4.25 -1.57
N ASP A 56 8.93 -5.17 -0.63
CA ASP A 56 9.94 -5.07 0.43
C ASP A 56 9.79 -3.75 1.20
N MET A 57 8.59 -3.56 1.75
CA MET A 57 8.15 -2.37 2.49
C MET A 57 7.32 -2.79 3.70
N ASN A 58 7.28 -1.94 4.73
CA ASN A 58 6.39 -2.14 5.87
C ASN A 58 5.02 -1.49 5.63
N LEU A 59 3.94 -2.22 5.92
CA LEU A 59 2.59 -1.64 5.98
C LEU A 59 2.37 -0.99 7.36
N HIS A 60 2.44 0.33 7.41
CA HIS A 60 2.11 1.09 8.61
C HIS A 60 0.65 1.58 8.55
N LEU A 61 -0.18 1.12 9.49
CA LEU A 61 -1.56 1.58 9.68
C LEU A 61 -1.66 2.16 11.08
N GLU A 62 -2.04 3.43 11.18
CA GLU A 62 -2.16 4.13 12.45
C GLU A 62 -3.61 4.57 12.69
N PHE A 63 -4.09 4.34 13.90
CA PHE A 63 -5.29 4.98 14.41
C PHE A 63 -4.87 6.17 15.25
N VAL A 64 -5.26 7.37 14.84
CA VAL A 64 -5.00 8.60 15.57
C VAL A 64 -6.18 8.97 16.48
N PRO A 65 -5.95 9.73 17.57
CA PRO A 65 -7.00 10.14 18.48
C PRO A 65 -8.14 10.88 17.76
N LYS A 66 -9.40 10.57 18.13
CA LYS A 66 -10.58 11.28 17.58
C LYS A 66 -10.61 12.77 17.96
N LYS A 67 -9.87 13.17 18.99
CA LYS A 67 -9.52 14.55 19.32
C LYS A 67 -8.02 14.55 19.63
N LEU A 68 -7.25 15.36 18.90
CA LEU A 68 -5.86 15.62 19.24
C LEU A 68 -5.85 16.32 20.61
N ASP A 69 -5.45 15.60 21.65
CA ASP A 69 -4.95 16.27 22.84
C ASP A 69 -3.51 16.71 22.56
N ARG A 70 -3.16 17.92 23.01
CA ARG A 70 -1.89 18.61 22.67
C ARG A 70 -0.64 17.76 22.97
N ALA A 71 -0.75 16.80 23.89
CA ALA A 71 0.32 15.92 24.35
C ALA A 71 0.81 14.87 23.35
N TYR A 72 0.15 14.66 22.20
CA TYR A 72 0.51 13.56 21.27
C TYR A 72 1.78 13.82 20.43
N PHE A 73 2.32 15.04 20.44
CA PHE A 73 3.50 15.41 19.65
C PHE A 73 4.70 15.88 20.49
N ASP A 74 4.59 15.87 21.82
CA ASP A 74 5.63 16.43 22.69
C ASP A 74 6.72 15.40 23.07
N GLU A 75 6.67 14.16 22.56
CA GLU A 75 7.75 13.16 22.70
C GLU A 75 8.09 12.46 21.37
N ALA A 76 8.56 13.22 20.38
CA ALA A 76 9.26 12.69 19.20
C ALA A 76 10.59 13.42 18.97
#